data_AF-A0A8S0W4Z9-F1
#
_entry.id   AF-A0A8S0W4Z9-F1
#
_cell.length_a   1.000
_cell.length_b   1.000
_cell.length_c   1.000
_cell.angle_alpha   90.00
_cell.angle_beta   90.00
_cell.angle_gamma   90.00
#
_symmetry.space_group_name_H-M   'P 1'
#
loop_
_entity.id
_entity.type
_entity.pdbx_description
1 polymer ?
#
loop_
_entity_poly.entity_id
_entity_poly.type
_entity_poly.pdbx_seq_one_letter_code
_entity_poly.pdbx_strand_id
1 'polypeptide(L)'
;MLSALFKDPLRFDKRDPTQNRRPYLDRLITTARANPLTVLAATDGSVLWSNQYQAALAAIIYKGHHELERTCCVSGRVTAPDAELNAISCAVRLAVKQANCQHIMVFTDSMGSAHRAVDPSWDIHGEAHKYITELKVRVGHRKMDNSIDALHSQATHSVLDSWSSTFQDPTY
;
A
#
# COMPACT_ATOMS: atom_id res chain seq x y z
N MET A 1 29.91 -8.13 -2.12
CA MET A 1 29.76 -8.70 -0.76
C MET A 1 28.31 -8.96 -0.37
N LEU A 2 27.33 -8.15 -0.78
CA LEU A 2 25.90 -8.45 -0.60
C LEU A 2 25.32 -9.52 -1.55
N SER A 3 25.94 -9.75 -2.72
CA SER A 3 25.48 -10.78 -3.67
C SER A 3 25.62 -12.23 -3.16
N ALA A 4 26.41 -12.45 -2.10
CA ALA A 4 26.55 -13.76 -1.47
C ALA A 4 25.43 -14.05 -0.44
N LEU A 5 24.74 -13.03 0.08
CA LEU A 5 23.69 -13.20 1.09
C LEU A 5 22.32 -13.54 0.48
N PHE A 6 22.11 -13.25 -0.80
CA PHE A 6 20.88 -13.60 -1.53
C PHE A 6 20.95 -14.94 -2.28
N LYS A 7 22.07 -15.68 -2.16
CA LYS A 7 22.28 -16.96 -2.86
C LYS A 7 21.77 -18.20 -2.12
N ASP A 8 21.42 -18.10 -0.85
CA ASP A 8 20.73 -19.16 -0.13
C ASP A 8 19.22 -18.89 -0.10
N PRO A 9 18.38 -19.70 -0.77
CA PRO A 9 16.95 -19.70 -0.47
C PRO A 9 16.81 -20.39 0.89
N LEU A 10 17.05 -19.65 1.97
CA LEU A 10 16.96 -20.14 3.34
C LEU A 10 15.53 -20.62 3.58
N ARG A 11 15.38 -21.95 3.58
CA ARG A 11 14.16 -22.64 3.99
C ARG A 11 13.80 -22.17 5.39
N PHE A 12 12.70 -21.44 5.51
CA PHE A 12 12.03 -21.23 6.78
C PHE A 12 11.67 -22.60 7.37
N ASP A 13 12.23 -22.93 8.54
CA ASP A 13 11.75 -24.06 9.32
C ASP A 13 10.38 -23.66 9.89
N LYS A 14 9.32 -24.29 9.37
CA LYS A 14 7.92 -23.99 9.72
C LYS A 14 7.55 -24.41 11.16
N ARG A 15 8.47 -25.04 11.91
CA ARG A 15 8.19 -25.69 13.19
C ARG A 15 8.21 -24.76 14.42
N ASP A 16 8.84 -23.59 14.33
CA ASP A 16 8.69 -22.51 15.31
C ASP A 16 8.97 -21.14 14.65
N PRO A 17 7.93 -20.39 14.22
CA PRO A 17 8.08 -19.21 13.38
C PRO A 17 8.57 -17.95 14.13
N THR A 18 8.71 -17.98 15.47
CA THR A 18 8.99 -16.77 16.26
C THR A 18 10.33 -16.82 17.02
N GLN A 19 10.76 -17.97 17.55
CA GLN A 19 11.97 -18.03 18.40
C GLN A 19 13.26 -17.58 17.70
N ASN A 20 13.42 -17.87 16.41
CA ASN A 20 14.63 -17.51 15.65
C ASN A 20 14.48 -16.26 14.77
N ARG A 21 13.29 -15.63 14.75
CA ARG A 21 13.02 -14.52 13.82
C ARG A 21 13.70 -13.22 14.25
N ARG A 22 13.68 -12.92 15.56
CA ARG A 22 14.24 -11.66 16.08
C ARG A 22 15.77 -11.59 15.93
N PRO A 23 16.57 -12.59 16.37
CA PRO A 23 18.03 -12.55 16.17
C PRO A 23 18.44 -12.50 14.70
N TYR A 24 17.64 -13.12 13.82
CA TYR A 24 17.85 -13.07 12.38
C TYR A 24 17.61 -11.67 11.80
N LEU A 25 16.49 -11.04 12.15
CA LEU A 25 16.18 -9.66 11.72
C LEU A 25 17.19 -8.66 12.28
N ASP A 26 17.61 -8.81 13.53
CA ASP A 26 18.64 -7.97 14.15
C ASP A 26 19.96 -8.05 13.36
N ARG A 27 20.37 -9.25 12.95
CA ARG A 27 21.56 -9.45 12.11
C ARG A 27 21.41 -8.79 10.73
N LEU A 28 20.24 -8.93 10.09
CA LEU A 28 19.97 -8.27 8.80
C LEU A 28 20.04 -6.75 8.92
N ILE A 29 19.42 -6.18 9.96
CA ILE A 29 19.43 -4.74 10.23
C ILE A 29 20.86 -4.26 10.48
N THR A 30 21.63 -4.94 11.34
CA THR A 30 23.03 -4.56 11.62
C THR A 30 23.88 -4.60 10.35
N THR A 31 23.73 -5.65 9.53
CA THR A 31 24.47 -5.79 8.27
C THR A 31 24.10 -4.70 7.28
N ALA A 32 22.80 -4.41 7.15
CA ALA A 32 22.29 -3.37 6.27
C ALA A 32 22.73 -1.96 6.72
N ARG A 33 22.73 -1.69 8.03
CA ARG A 33 23.19 -0.42 8.60
C ARG A 33 24.70 -0.19 8.42
N ALA A 34 25.50 -1.26 8.44
CA ALA A 34 26.94 -1.16 8.22
C ALA A 34 27.30 -0.85 6.76
N ASN A 35 26.40 -1.08 5.80
CA ASN A 35 26.67 -0.80 4.40
C ASN A 35 26.26 0.64 4.02
N PRO A 36 27.20 1.52 3.62
CA PRO A 36 26.90 2.89 3.21
C PRO A 36 26.10 2.99 1.89
N LEU A 37 25.95 1.89 1.17
CA LEU A 37 25.18 1.80 -0.08
C LEU A 37 23.76 1.30 0.13
N THR A 38 23.39 0.94 1.37
CA THR A 38 22.05 0.47 1.72
C THR A 38 21.22 1.59 2.33
N VAL A 39 20.00 1.75 1.83
CA VAL A 39 18.96 2.59 2.41
C VAL A 39 17.92 1.69 3.08
N LEU A 40 17.57 2.03 4.30
CA LEU A 40 16.57 1.33 5.10
C LEU A 40 15.29 2.18 5.09
N ALA A 41 14.14 1.55 4.97
CA ALA A 41 12.85 2.24 5.00
C ALA A 41 11.87 1.51 5.91
N ALA A 42 11.17 2.23 6.78
CA ALA A 42 10.05 1.70 7.54
C ALA A 42 8.76 2.30 7.00
N THR A 43 7.74 1.47 6.80
CA THR A 43 6.48 1.86 6.15
C THR A 43 5.27 1.29 6.84
N ASP A 44 4.17 2.04 6.80
CA ASP A 44 2.86 1.62 7.28
C ASP A 44 1.77 2.35 6.49
N GLY A 45 0.65 1.66 6.24
CA GLY A 45 -0.54 2.18 5.59
C GLY A 45 -1.79 1.91 6.43
N SER A 46 -2.54 2.96 6.75
CA SER A 46 -3.71 2.87 7.63
C SER A 46 -4.97 3.44 6.98
N VAL A 47 -6.11 2.77 7.21
CA VAL A 47 -7.44 3.27 6.82
C VAL A 47 -8.11 3.88 8.04
N LEU A 48 -8.48 5.15 7.94
CA LEU A 48 -9.14 5.86 9.04
C LEU A 48 -10.61 5.41 9.17
N TRP A 49 -11.08 5.28 10.43
CA TRP A 49 -12.40 4.75 10.78
C TRP A 49 -13.59 5.61 10.32
N SER A 50 -13.39 6.87 9.94
CA SER A 50 -14.51 7.75 9.59
C SER A 50 -15.08 7.45 8.18
N ASN A 51 -16.40 7.60 8.02
CA ASN A 51 -17.19 7.35 6.80
C ASN A 51 -16.76 8.13 5.53
N GLN A 52 -15.62 8.81 5.55
CA GLN A 52 -15.06 9.55 4.42
C GLN A 52 -13.86 8.84 3.75
N TYR A 53 -13.39 7.73 4.34
CA TYR A 53 -12.32 6.82 3.90
C TYR A 53 -11.19 7.48 3.13
N GLN A 54 -10.36 8.26 3.83
CA GLN A 54 -9.02 8.56 3.33
C GLN A 54 -8.03 7.67 4.07
N ALA A 55 -7.35 6.81 3.34
CA ALA A 55 -6.21 6.10 3.88
C ALA A 55 -5.02 7.07 4.00
N ALA A 56 -4.20 6.85 5.02
CA ALA A 56 -2.92 7.52 5.20
C ALA A 56 -1.80 6.50 5.03
N LEU A 57 -0.66 6.97 4.55
CA LEU A 57 0.57 6.20 4.52
C LEU A 57 1.67 6.97 5.21
N ALA A 58 2.63 6.24 5.78
CA ALA A 58 3.84 6.79 6.33
C ALA A 58 5.05 6.04 5.80
N ALA A 59 6.14 6.77 5.58
CA ALA A 59 7.43 6.18 5.28
C ALA A 59 8.54 6.98 5.99
N ILE A 60 9.50 6.27 6.56
CA ILE A 60 10.67 6.86 7.22
C ILE A 60 11.92 6.21 6.63
N ILE A 61 12.87 7.03 6.21
CA ILE A 61 14.09 6.61 5.52
C ILE A 61 15.28 6.78 6.45
N TYR A 62 16.12 5.75 6.49
CA TYR A 62 17.35 5.70 7.27
C TYR A 62 18.55 5.34 6.40
N LYS A 63 19.71 5.86 6.78
CA LYS A 63 21.01 5.44 6.27
C LYS A 63 21.96 5.19 7.44
N GLY A 64 22.39 3.93 7.58
CA GLY A 64 23.00 3.48 8.82
C GLY A 64 22.04 3.70 10.00
N HIS A 65 22.48 4.44 11.01
CA HIS A 65 21.69 4.77 12.20
C HIS A 65 20.97 6.13 12.12
N HIS A 66 21.12 6.87 11.01
CA HIS A 66 20.59 8.22 10.87
C HIS A 66 19.28 8.22 10.09
N GLU A 67 18.26 8.86 10.66
CA GLU A 67 17.03 9.21 9.93
C GLU A 67 17.37 10.31 8.92
N LEU A 68 17.00 10.11 7.66
CA LEU A 68 17.22 11.07 6.58
C LEU A 68 15.95 11.84 6.25
N GLU A 69 14.82 11.13 6.19
CA GLU A 69 13.56 11.71 5.76
C GLU A 69 12.38 10.96 6.38
N ARG A 70 11.30 11.70 6.65
CA ARG A 70 10.03 11.17 7.15
C ARG A 70 8.90 11.83 6.39
N THR A 71 7.94 11.02 5.95
CA THR A 71 6.74 11.51 5.28
C THR A 71 5.49 10.85 5.82
N CYS A 72 4.39 11.60 5.76
CA CYS A 72 3.03 11.11 5.92
C CYS A 72 2.19 11.73 4.81
N CYS A 73 1.40 10.92 4.10
CA CYS A 73 0.61 11.37 2.96
C CYS A 73 -0.79 10.73 2.99
N VAL A 74 -1.75 11.42 2.38
CA VAL A 74 -3.06 10.86 2.08
C VAL A 74 -2.96 9.99 0.83
N SER A 75 -3.47 8.77 0.91
CA SER A 75 -3.52 7.78 -0.18
C SER A 75 -4.88 7.71 -0.87
N GLY A 76 -5.82 8.58 -0.50
CA GLY A 76 -7.18 8.60 -1.04
C GLY A 76 -8.05 7.47 -0.49
N ARG A 77 -9.16 7.19 -1.19
CA ARG A 77 -10.08 6.10 -0.82
C ARG A 77 -9.56 4.77 -1.35
N VAL A 78 -8.76 4.08 -0.55
CA VAL A 78 -8.18 2.78 -0.90
C VAL A 78 -8.41 1.77 0.22
N THR A 79 -8.27 0.49 -0.12
CA THR A 79 -8.34 -0.58 0.88
C THR A 79 -7.09 -0.59 1.77
N ALA A 80 -7.13 -1.27 2.91
CA ALA A 80 -5.96 -1.38 3.79
C ALA A 80 -4.74 -2.02 3.08
N PRO A 81 -4.87 -3.15 2.34
CA PRO A 81 -3.75 -3.69 1.57
C PRO A 81 -3.18 -2.74 0.52
N ASP A 82 -4.01 -1.88 -0.07
CA ASP A 82 -3.55 -0.90 -1.07
C ASP A 82 -2.87 0.31 -0.41
N ALA A 83 -3.33 0.73 0.78
CA ALA A 83 -2.65 1.74 1.59
C ALA A 83 -1.23 1.28 1.95
N GLU A 84 -1.09 0.02 2.36
CA GLU A 84 0.19 -0.62 2.69
C GLU A 84 1.11 -0.72 1.48
N LEU A 85 0.58 -1.15 0.33
CA LEU A 85 1.36 -1.20 -0.91
C LEU A 85 1.80 0.21 -1.36
N ASN A 86 0.95 1.22 -1.18
CA ASN A 86 1.30 2.61 -1.44
C ASN A 86 2.37 3.13 -0.47
N ALA A 87 2.35 2.70 0.80
CA ALA A 87 3.40 3.01 1.77
C ALA A 87 4.76 2.44 1.33
N ILE A 88 4.78 1.15 0.91
CA ILE A 88 5.98 0.50 0.34
C ILE A 88 6.48 1.26 -0.90
N SER A 89 5.57 1.59 -1.83
CA SER A 89 5.89 2.37 -3.04
C SER A 89 6.48 3.74 -2.71
N CYS A 90 5.89 4.45 -1.73
CA CYS A 90 6.39 5.73 -1.24
C CYS A 90 7.81 5.60 -0.69
N ALA A 91 8.08 4.60 0.15
CA ALA A 91 9.42 4.35 0.67
C ALA A 91 10.45 4.08 -0.42
N VAL A 92 10.13 3.22 -1.40
CA VAL A 92 11.05 2.93 -2.51
C VAL A 92 11.34 4.20 -3.32
N ARG A 93 10.33 5.03 -3.58
CA ARG A 93 10.50 6.33 -4.27
C ARG A 93 11.41 7.28 -3.49
N LEU A 94 11.28 7.34 -2.18
CA LEU A 94 12.15 8.17 -1.33
C LEU A 94 13.56 7.60 -1.23
N ALA A 95 13.69 6.28 -1.16
CA ALA A 95 14.98 5.59 -1.06
C ALA A 95 15.82 5.74 -2.33
N VAL A 96 15.19 5.68 -3.52
CA VAL A 96 15.86 5.90 -4.81
C VAL A 96 16.40 7.33 -4.97
N LYS A 97 15.79 8.32 -4.30
CA LYS A 97 16.29 9.70 -4.31
C LYS A 97 17.56 9.89 -3.48
N GLN A 98 17.89 8.95 -2.59
CA GLN A 98 19.04 9.09 -1.71
C GLN A 98 20.35 8.86 -2.48
N ALA A 99 21.35 9.69 -2.19
CA ALA A 99 22.67 9.57 -2.82
C ALA A 99 23.33 8.21 -2.52
N ASN A 100 23.91 7.60 -3.54
CA ASN A 100 24.62 6.31 -3.48
C ASN A 100 23.75 5.14 -2.98
N CYS A 101 22.46 5.12 -3.33
CA CYS A 101 21.56 4.01 -3.03
C CYS A 101 21.76 2.85 -4.03
N GLN A 102 22.28 1.71 -3.58
CA GLN A 102 22.38 0.48 -4.37
C GLN A 102 21.48 -0.64 -3.84
N HIS A 103 21.14 -0.59 -2.55
CA HIS A 103 20.31 -1.58 -1.90
C HIS A 103 19.22 -0.88 -1.10
N ILE A 104 17.98 -1.36 -1.21
CA ILE A 104 16.85 -0.86 -0.45
C ILE A 104 16.33 -2.01 0.41
N MET A 105 16.17 -1.77 1.71
CA MET A 105 15.56 -2.71 2.64
C MET A 105 14.32 -2.06 3.25
N VAL A 106 13.15 -2.61 2.96
CA VAL A 106 11.86 -2.09 3.44
C VAL A 106 11.34 -2.96 4.59
N PHE A 107 10.89 -2.32 5.67
CA PHE A 107 10.22 -2.92 6.80
C PHE A 107 8.74 -2.55 6.77
N THR A 108 7.90 -3.57 6.72
CA THR A 108 6.44 -3.50 6.81
C THR A 108 5.97 -4.69 7.64
N ASP A 109 4.88 -4.53 8.38
CA ASP A 109 4.16 -5.61 9.05
C ASP A 109 3.16 -6.31 8.11
N SER A 110 2.86 -5.71 6.96
CA SER A 110 2.00 -6.25 5.93
C SER A 110 2.72 -7.26 5.04
N MET A 111 2.76 -8.53 5.49
CA MET A 111 3.38 -9.63 4.73
C MET A 111 2.76 -9.80 3.34
N GLY A 112 1.44 -9.60 3.21
CA GLY A 112 0.74 -9.67 1.93
C GLY A 112 1.22 -8.60 0.94
N SER A 113 1.40 -7.37 1.41
CA SER A 113 1.89 -6.26 0.58
C SER A 113 3.37 -6.41 0.25
N ALA A 114 4.18 -6.91 1.18
CA ALA A 114 5.58 -7.25 0.93
C ALA A 114 5.72 -8.32 -0.16
N HIS A 115 4.92 -9.39 -0.10
CA HIS A 115 4.90 -10.41 -1.14
C HIS A 115 4.50 -9.81 -2.49
N ARG A 116 3.41 -9.03 -2.54
CA ARG A 116 2.94 -8.34 -3.74
C ARG A 116 4.02 -7.41 -4.35
N ALA A 117 4.84 -6.77 -3.53
CA ALA A 117 5.85 -5.83 -3.98
C ALA A 117 7.07 -6.48 -4.66
N VAL A 118 7.33 -7.77 -4.38
CA VAL A 118 8.52 -8.50 -4.87
C VAL A 118 8.16 -9.72 -5.72
N ASP A 119 6.88 -9.95 -5.98
CA ASP A 119 6.39 -11.08 -6.74
C ASP A 119 6.96 -11.06 -8.18
N PRO A 120 7.85 -11.99 -8.55
CA PRO A 120 8.51 -12.02 -9.84
C PRO A 120 7.65 -12.69 -10.92
N SER A 121 6.45 -13.18 -10.59
CA SER A 121 5.46 -13.62 -11.60
C SER A 121 4.96 -12.47 -12.49
N TRP A 122 5.46 -11.25 -12.25
CA TRP A 122 5.52 -10.12 -13.17
C TRP A 122 6.68 -10.23 -14.17
N ASP A 123 6.44 -10.68 -15.39
CA ASP A 123 7.41 -10.75 -16.49
C ASP A 123 7.76 -9.35 -17.06
N ILE A 124 8.42 -8.51 -16.26
CA ILE A 124 8.24 -7.05 -16.18
C ILE A 124 6.78 -6.71 -15.81
N HIS A 125 6.57 -5.52 -15.28
CA HIS A 125 5.48 -4.61 -15.62
C HIS A 125 5.22 -4.63 -17.16
N GLY A 126 4.85 -5.81 -17.67
CA GLY A 126 5.20 -6.40 -18.99
C GLY A 126 3.99 -6.54 -19.89
N GLU A 127 2.88 -6.00 -19.40
CA GLU A 127 1.89 -5.26 -20.16
C GLU A 127 1.33 -4.11 -19.33
N ALA A 128 2.09 -3.55 -18.41
CA ALA A 128 1.70 -2.26 -17.89
C ALA A 128 1.95 -1.07 -18.84
N HIS A 129 2.66 -1.09 -19.98
CA HIS A 129 3.10 -2.04 -21.06
C HIS A 129 2.09 -2.39 -22.16
N LYS A 130 0.82 -2.46 -21.89
CA LYS A 130 -0.19 -1.77 -22.66
C LYS A 130 -0.89 -0.97 -21.59
N TYR A 131 -0.17 -0.03 -20.97
CA TYR A 131 -0.32 1.39 -21.30
C TYR A 131 -1.81 1.57 -21.59
N ILE A 132 -2.57 2.24 -20.77
CA ILE A 132 -2.87 3.65 -21.03
C ILE A 132 -3.08 4.05 -22.53
N THR A 133 -2.40 3.42 -23.52
CA THR A 133 -2.48 3.34 -25.02
C THR A 133 -3.87 3.29 -25.66
N GLU A 134 -4.96 3.28 -24.88
CA GLU A 134 -6.32 3.35 -25.43
C GLU A 134 -7.18 4.49 -24.86
N LEU A 135 -6.66 5.31 -23.93
CA LEU A 135 -7.46 6.41 -23.38
C LEU A 135 -7.73 7.54 -24.40
N LYS A 136 -9.01 7.82 -24.70
CA LYS A 136 -9.54 9.16 -25.08
C LYS A 136 -10.33 9.81 -23.93
N VAL A 137 -10.08 9.42 -22.69
CA VAL A 137 -10.90 9.89 -21.58
C VAL A 137 -10.29 11.14 -20.95
N ARG A 138 -10.99 12.26 -21.12
CA ARG A 138 -10.76 13.49 -20.34
C ARG A 138 -10.93 13.13 -18.86
N VAL A 139 -9.85 13.22 -18.11
CA VAL A 139 -9.88 13.13 -16.65
C VAL A 139 -10.62 14.37 -16.12
N GLY A 140 -11.91 14.20 -15.84
CA GLY A 140 -12.80 15.24 -15.36
C GLY A 140 -14.06 14.63 -14.77
N HIS A 141 -14.20 14.79 -13.45
CA HIS A 141 -15.35 14.46 -12.61
C HIS A 141 -16.71 14.79 -13.25
N ARG A 142 -17.39 13.79 -13.85
CA ARG A 142 -18.83 13.86 -14.11
C ARG A 142 -19.50 12.78 -13.27
N LYS A 143 -20.36 13.19 -12.33
CA LYS A 143 -21.25 12.27 -11.62
C LYS A 143 -22.02 11.46 -12.67
N MET A 144 -21.91 10.15 -12.61
CA MET A 144 -22.68 9.23 -13.43
C MET A 144 -23.92 8.85 -12.64
N ASP A 145 -25.05 9.43 -13.02
CA ASP A 145 -26.38 9.21 -12.41
C ASP A 145 -26.92 7.77 -12.63
N ASN A 146 -26.09 6.88 -13.17
CA ASN A 146 -26.37 5.49 -13.49
C ASN A 146 -25.39 4.50 -12.81
N SER A 147 -24.57 4.93 -11.84
CA SER A 147 -23.78 3.98 -11.04
C SER A 147 -24.70 3.11 -10.17
N ILE A 148 -24.28 1.88 -9.83
CA ILE A 148 -25.07 1.00 -8.94
C ILE A 148 -25.38 1.70 -7.62
N ASP A 149 -24.45 2.48 -7.07
CA ASP A 149 -24.67 3.27 -5.86
C ASP A 149 -25.69 4.39 -6.07
N ALA A 150 -25.67 5.05 -7.24
CA ALA A 150 -26.68 6.06 -7.60
C ALA A 150 -28.06 5.42 -7.79
N LEU A 151 -28.13 4.24 -8.40
CA LEU A 151 -29.36 3.47 -8.56
C LEU A 151 -29.88 2.93 -7.22
N HIS A 152 -28.99 2.45 -6.34
CA HIS A 152 -29.35 2.03 -4.98
C HIS A 152 -29.85 3.21 -4.15
N SER A 153 -29.19 4.36 -4.24
CA SER A 153 -29.64 5.59 -3.59
C SER A 153 -30.99 6.03 -4.13
N GLN A 154 -31.18 6.03 -5.45
CA GLN A 154 -32.45 6.40 -6.08
C GLN A 154 -33.59 5.44 -5.74
N ALA A 155 -33.33 4.13 -5.70
CA ALA A 155 -34.30 3.12 -5.28
C ALA A 155 -34.67 3.30 -3.79
N THR A 156 -33.68 3.56 -2.93
CA THR A 156 -33.91 3.82 -1.50
C THR A 156 -34.77 5.08 -1.29
N HIS A 157 -34.47 6.16 -2.02
CA HIS A 157 -35.28 7.38 -1.98
C HIS A 157 -36.69 7.15 -2.49
N SER A 158 -36.88 6.42 -3.59
CA SER A 158 -38.21 6.12 -4.13
C SER A 158 -39.06 5.29 -3.15
N VAL A 159 -38.45 4.36 -2.42
CA VAL A 159 -39.16 3.58 -1.39
C VAL A 159 -39.52 4.47 -0.20
N LEU A 160 -38.59 5.29 0.28
CA LEU A 160 -38.85 6.23 1.38
C LEU A 160 -39.95 7.24 1.06
N ASP A 161 -39.98 7.76 -0.17
CA ASP A 161 -41.00 8.69 -0.63
C ASP A 161 -42.37 8.01 -0.74
N SER A 162 -42.43 6.78 -1.29
CA SER A 162 -43.65 5.98 -1.34
C SER A 162 -44.20 5.68 0.07
N TRP A 163 -43.32 5.34 1.01
CA TRP A 163 -43.70 5.10 2.40
C TRP A 163 -44.20 6.39 3.05
N SER A 164 -43.46 7.48 2.91
CA SER A 164 -43.83 8.77 3.49
C SER A 164 -45.18 9.28 2.97
N SER A 165 -45.46 9.08 1.67
CA SER A 165 -46.75 9.43 1.08
C SER A 165 -47.90 8.56 1.60
N THR A 166 -47.65 7.28 1.88
CA THR A 166 -48.68 6.35 2.38
C THR A 166 -49.06 6.68 3.83
N PHE A 167 -48.07 7.02 4.66
CA PHE A 167 -48.29 7.43 6.05
C PHE A 167 -48.81 8.87 6.23
N GLN A 168 -48.97 9.60 5.13
CA GLN A 168 -49.61 10.93 5.12
C GLN A 168 -51.10 10.86 4.80
N ASP A 169 -51.62 9.70 4.34
CA ASP A 169 -53.06 9.50 4.19
C ASP A 169 -53.71 9.42 5.58
N PRO A 170 -54.66 10.31 5.93
CA PRO A 170 -55.30 10.30 7.25
C PRO A 170 -56.13 9.05 7.56
N THR A 171 -56.35 8.17 6.58
CA THR A 171 -57.08 6.91 6.76
C THR A 171 -56.18 5.68 6.95
N TYR A 172 -54.86 5.86 6.86
CA TYR A 172 -53.83 4.89 7.26
C TYR A 172 -53.37 5.16 8.70
#